data_AF-A0A951ADY0-F1
#
_entry.id   AF-A0A951ADY0-F1
#
_cell.length_a   1.000
_cell.length_b   1.000
_cell.length_c   1.000
_cell.angle_alpha   90.00
_cell.angle_beta   90.00
_cell.angle_gamma   90.00
#
_symmetry.space_group_name_H-M   'P 1'
#
loop_
_entity.id
_entity.type
_entity.pdbx_description
1 polymer ?
#
loop_
_entity_poly.entity_id
_entity_poly.type
_entity_poly.pdbx_seq_one_letter_code
_entity_poly.pdbx_strand_id
1 'polypeptide(L)'
;MVEEFYREFSERLPPFLLYGSGDFHYLSALWLRRIAQPFVLVSFDNHPDWAITPPRWACGGWINRALELEQVQHIAIWGCGNFECWWPHNIFANRSAERAGRFEVHPWADDRPVKDRQRPGAILLENWRNAFQQFAAKYAGANVYVTIDLDCLRDNEAVTNWENGRFTVDDLEWALGTLREHSEIVAGDVCGAYSAPEYARWKQKFASNWDHPKLDLPTAEKTRQINFVTVERLWPALAQ
;
A
#
# COMPACT_ATOMS: atom_id res chain seq x y z
N MET A 1 -3.26 -14.41 18.57
CA MET A 1 -2.21 -14.42 17.53
C MET A 1 -1.87 -13.01 17.07
N VAL A 2 -2.64 -12.31 16.22
CA VAL A 2 -2.27 -10.93 15.76
C VAL A 2 -2.27 -9.88 16.88
N GLU A 3 -3.27 -9.90 17.77
CA GLU A 3 -3.32 -8.98 18.92
C GLU A 3 -2.29 -9.32 20.02
N GLU A 4 -1.79 -10.56 20.05
CA GLU A 4 -0.69 -10.95 20.94
C GLU A 4 0.63 -10.46 20.37
N PHE A 5 0.84 -10.66 19.07
CA PHE A 5 1.97 -10.11 18.33
C PHE A 5 2.05 -8.58 18.50
N TYR A 6 0.94 -7.87 18.29
CA TYR A 6 0.93 -6.41 18.49
C TYR A 6 1.35 -6.03 19.91
N ARG A 7 0.77 -6.65 20.94
CA ARG A 7 1.12 -6.38 22.35
C ARG A 7 2.59 -6.67 22.67
N GLU A 8 3.19 -7.67 22.05
CA GLU A 8 4.58 -8.04 22.29
C GLU A 8 5.58 -7.09 21.62
N PHE A 9 5.26 -6.60 20.42
CA PHE A 9 6.22 -5.86 19.58
C PHE A 9 5.96 -4.35 19.49
N SER A 10 4.75 -3.85 19.76
CA SER A 10 4.36 -2.47 19.47
C SER A 10 5.25 -1.41 20.14
N GLU A 11 5.69 -1.66 21.38
CA GLU A 11 6.51 -0.73 22.17
C GLU A 11 7.98 -0.68 21.75
N ARG A 12 8.44 -1.69 20.98
CA ARG A 12 9.86 -1.84 20.61
C ARG A 12 10.18 -1.36 19.21
N LEU A 13 9.16 -1.08 18.41
CA LEU A 13 9.31 -0.80 16.99
C LEU A 13 9.46 0.72 16.76
N PRO A 14 10.38 1.16 15.90
CA PRO A 14 10.52 2.58 15.55
C PRO A 14 9.29 3.11 14.79
N PRO A 15 9.18 4.45 14.60
CA PRO A 15 8.11 5.07 13.80
C PRO A 15 8.13 4.66 12.34
N PHE A 16 9.32 4.34 11.80
CA PHE A 16 9.53 3.91 10.43
C PHE A 16 9.96 2.45 10.39
N LEU A 17 9.31 1.62 9.56
CA LEU A 17 9.55 0.18 9.51
C LEU A 17 9.82 -0.33 8.10
N LEU A 18 10.76 -1.26 7.98
CA LEU A 18 11.00 -2.05 6.75
C LEU A 18 10.80 -3.52 7.12
N TYR A 19 9.87 -4.21 6.47
CA TYR A 19 9.59 -5.60 6.82
C TYR A 19 8.95 -6.41 5.69
N GLY A 20 9.32 -7.70 5.64
CA GLY A 20 8.54 -8.78 5.03
C GLY A 20 8.15 -8.63 3.55
N SER A 21 7.36 -9.60 3.10
CA SER A 21 6.63 -9.55 1.82
C SER A 21 5.29 -8.84 1.96
N GLY A 22 4.61 -8.62 0.83
CA GLY A 22 3.27 -8.04 0.77
C GLY A 22 2.21 -8.88 1.50
N ASP A 23 2.49 -10.17 1.76
CA ASP A 23 1.65 -11.05 2.59
C ASP A 23 1.49 -10.56 4.04
N PHE A 24 2.30 -9.59 4.45
CA PHE A 24 2.28 -8.99 5.76
C PHE A 24 1.84 -7.52 5.74
N HIS A 25 1.41 -6.96 4.61
CA HIS A 25 1.00 -5.54 4.53
C HIS A 25 -0.12 -5.19 5.52
N TYR A 26 -0.98 -6.14 5.88
CA TYR A 26 -1.98 -5.94 6.93
C TYR A 26 -1.42 -5.55 8.31
N LEU A 27 -0.11 -5.75 8.56
CA LEU A 27 0.54 -5.30 9.79
C LEU A 27 0.58 -3.77 9.88
N SER A 28 0.50 -3.03 8.77
CA SER A 28 0.38 -1.57 8.77
C SER A 28 -0.82 -1.12 9.63
N ALA A 29 -1.98 -1.79 9.54
CA ALA A 29 -3.13 -1.50 10.41
C ALA A 29 -2.84 -1.61 11.92
N LEU A 30 -1.85 -2.40 12.33
CA LEU A 30 -1.39 -2.46 13.71
C LEU A 30 -0.45 -1.29 14.02
N TRP A 31 0.48 -0.98 13.12
CA TRP A 31 1.45 0.11 13.30
C TRP A 31 0.77 1.47 13.46
N LEU A 32 -0.30 1.70 12.70
CA LEU A 32 -1.13 2.91 12.78
C LEU A 32 -1.70 3.19 14.18
N ARG A 33 -1.96 2.16 14.99
CA ARG A 33 -2.51 2.30 16.36
C ARG A 33 -1.60 3.04 17.32
N ARG A 34 -0.33 3.23 16.95
CA ARG A 34 0.67 3.92 17.78
C ARG A 34 0.67 5.43 17.58
N ILE A 35 0.00 5.91 16.53
CA ILE A 35 -0.12 7.33 16.23
C ILE A 35 -1.28 7.87 17.08
N ALA A 36 -0.95 8.69 18.09
CA ALA A 36 -1.96 9.24 18.99
C ALA A 36 -2.67 10.48 18.43
N GLN A 37 -2.07 11.12 17.42
CA GLN A 37 -2.48 12.40 16.84
C GLN A 37 -3.29 12.13 15.57
N PRO A 38 -4.24 13.01 15.19
CA PRO A 38 -4.94 12.86 13.93
C PRO A 38 -3.97 12.86 12.74
N PHE A 39 -4.18 11.95 11.79
CA PHE A 39 -3.32 11.79 10.62
C PHE A 39 -4.07 11.37 9.36
N VAL A 40 -3.44 11.60 8.22
CA VAL A 40 -3.82 11.08 6.90
C VAL A 40 -2.95 9.89 6.55
N LEU A 41 -3.56 8.79 6.11
CA LEU A 41 -2.86 7.63 5.60
C LEU A 41 -2.72 7.74 4.08
N VAL A 42 -1.49 7.67 3.58
CA VAL A 42 -1.17 7.53 2.16
C VAL A 42 -0.57 6.15 1.93
N SER A 43 -1.21 5.36 1.07
CA SER A 43 -0.75 4.02 0.69
C SER A 43 -0.32 4.04 -0.76
N PHE A 44 0.90 3.60 -1.06
CA PHE A 44 1.31 3.25 -2.41
C PHE A 44 1.25 1.73 -2.55
N ASP A 45 0.33 1.26 -3.39
CA ASP A 45 -0.03 -0.16 -3.46
C ASP A 45 -0.65 -0.47 -4.83
N ASN A 46 -0.32 -1.63 -5.42
CA ASN A 46 -0.99 -2.11 -6.63
C ASN A 46 -2.40 -2.63 -6.36
N HIS A 47 -2.67 -3.01 -5.11
CA HIS A 47 -3.92 -3.52 -4.59
C HIS A 47 -4.65 -2.46 -3.74
N PRO A 48 -5.99 -2.46 -3.73
CA PRO A 48 -6.75 -1.51 -2.93
C PRO A 48 -6.98 -1.95 -1.48
N ASP A 49 -6.71 -3.22 -1.13
CA ASP A 49 -6.80 -3.77 0.23
C ASP A 49 -8.07 -3.42 1.03
N TRP A 50 -9.17 -3.21 0.30
CA TRP A 50 -10.41 -2.61 0.78
C TRP A 50 -11.55 -3.60 1.01
N ALA A 51 -11.34 -4.89 0.77
CA ALA A 51 -12.39 -5.89 0.77
C ALA A 51 -13.03 -6.00 2.16
N ILE A 52 -14.35 -5.85 2.21
CA ILE A 52 -15.12 -5.94 3.47
C ILE A 52 -15.43 -7.37 3.90
N THR A 53 -15.04 -8.35 3.09
CA THR A 53 -15.31 -9.77 3.33
C THR A 53 -14.29 -10.37 4.31
N PRO A 54 -14.64 -11.47 5.00
CA PRO A 54 -13.69 -12.20 5.82
C PRO A 54 -12.46 -12.66 5.03
N PRO A 55 -11.30 -12.86 5.70
CA PRO A 55 -11.08 -12.74 7.14
C PRO A 55 -10.86 -11.30 7.62
N ARG A 56 -11.04 -11.05 8.93
CA ARG A 56 -10.86 -9.70 9.53
C ARG A 56 -9.42 -9.19 9.44
N TRP A 57 -8.44 -10.10 9.49
CA TRP A 57 -7.01 -9.81 9.40
C TRP A 57 -6.44 -10.56 8.20
N ALA A 58 -6.24 -9.84 7.11
CA ALA A 58 -5.56 -10.22 5.87
C ALA A 58 -5.28 -8.94 5.06
N CYS A 59 -4.35 -9.02 4.11
CA CYS A 59 -3.96 -7.88 3.28
C CYS A 59 -5.16 -7.31 2.52
N GLY A 60 -5.89 -8.15 1.78
CA GLY A 60 -7.02 -7.72 0.95
C GLY A 60 -8.14 -6.92 1.64
N GLY A 61 -8.17 -6.80 2.97
CA GLY A 61 -9.15 -5.98 3.70
C GLY A 61 -8.59 -5.13 4.86
N TRP A 62 -7.27 -4.96 4.99
CA TRP A 62 -6.68 -4.31 6.17
C TRP A 62 -7.02 -2.82 6.28
N ILE A 63 -7.32 -2.15 5.16
CA ILE A 63 -7.77 -0.75 5.15
C ILE A 63 -9.01 -0.56 6.01
N ASN A 64 -9.87 -1.58 6.12
CA ASN A 64 -11.02 -1.55 7.00
C ASN A 64 -10.65 -1.52 8.49
N ARG A 65 -9.48 -2.05 8.88
CA ARG A 65 -8.95 -1.93 10.25
C ARG A 65 -8.37 -0.54 10.50
N ALA A 66 -7.75 0.07 9.49
CA ALA A 66 -7.28 1.45 9.59
C ALA A 66 -8.46 2.42 9.76
N LEU A 67 -9.55 2.24 9.02
CA LEU A 67 -10.77 3.06 9.12
C LEU A 67 -11.48 2.99 10.49
N GLU A 68 -11.21 1.94 11.27
CA GLU A 68 -11.73 1.80 12.65
C GLU A 68 -11.02 2.74 13.64
N LEU A 69 -9.86 3.29 13.29
CA LEU A 69 -9.12 4.22 14.17
C LEU A 69 -9.72 5.62 14.09
N GLU A 70 -9.96 6.22 15.26
CA GLU A 70 -10.50 7.59 15.38
C GLU A 70 -9.48 8.64 14.93
N GLN A 71 -8.19 8.33 15.04
CA GLN A 71 -7.09 9.20 14.62
C GLN A 71 -6.95 9.28 13.09
N VAL A 72 -7.46 8.30 12.34
CA VAL A 72 -7.41 8.30 10.88
C VAL A 72 -8.47 9.26 10.33
N GLN A 73 -8.01 10.43 9.89
CA GLN A 73 -8.86 11.45 9.30
C GLN A 73 -9.27 11.08 7.88
N HIS A 74 -8.33 10.55 7.10
CA HIS A 74 -8.53 10.17 5.72
C HIS A 74 -7.52 9.10 5.28
N ILE A 75 -7.92 8.27 4.33
CA ILE A 75 -7.06 7.26 3.68
C ILE A 75 -7.10 7.49 2.17
N ALA A 76 -5.94 7.58 1.55
CA ALA A 76 -5.80 7.61 0.10
C ALA A 76 -4.83 6.51 -0.37
N ILE A 77 -5.30 5.66 -1.27
CA ILE A 77 -4.48 4.61 -1.89
C ILE A 77 -4.15 5.03 -3.31
N TRP A 78 -2.88 4.97 -3.68
CA TRP A 78 -2.36 5.41 -4.96
C TRP A 78 -1.70 4.26 -5.70
N GLY A 79 -1.99 4.16 -7.00
CA GLY A 79 -1.27 3.28 -7.90
C GLY A 79 -1.91 1.93 -8.16
N CYS A 80 -3.17 1.73 -7.74
CA CYS A 80 -3.81 0.44 -7.92
C CYS A 80 -3.96 0.10 -9.41
N GLY A 81 -3.15 -0.83 -9.90
CA GLY A 81 -3.23 -1.37 -11.25
C GLY A 81 -4.14 -2.59 -11.34
N ASN A 82 -4.44 -3.22 -10.20
CA ASN A 82 -5.16 -4.48 -10.17
C ASN A 82 -6.62 -4.38 -10.67
N PHE A 83 -7.17 -5.50 -11.11
CA PHE A 83 -8.54 -5.60 -11.61
C PHE A 83 -9.60 -5.27 -10.54
N GLU A 84 -9.26 -5.39 -9.27
CA GLU A 84 -10.17 -5.23 -8.12
C GLU A 84 -10.83 -3.87 -8.05
N CYS A 85 -10.19 -2.82 -8.56
CA CYS A 85 -10.76 -1.48 -8.62
C CYS A 85 -11.94 -1.36 -9.58
N TRP A 86 -12.19 -2.35 -10.44
CA TRP A 86 -13.10 -2.26 -11.57
C TRP A 86 -14.28 -3.23 -11.44
N TRP A 87 -15.39 -2.91 -12.09
CA TRP A 87 -16.57 -3.78 -12.08
C TRP A 87 -16.26 -5.10 -12.82
N PRO A 88 -16.70 -6.27 -12.30
CA PRO A 88 -17.56 -6.47 -11.12
C PRO A 88 -16.81 -6.65 -9.80
N HIS A 89 -15.48 -6.60 -9.78
CA HIS A 89 -14.67 -6.97 -8.63
C HIS A 89 -14.69 -5.93 -7.49
N ASN A 90 -15.01 -4.68 -7.81
CA ASN A 90 -15.13 -3.59 -6.84
C ASN A 90 -16.42 -3.62 -5.99
N ILE A 91 -17.21 -4.70 -6.05
CA ILE A 91 -18.43 -4.88 -5.23
C ILE A 91 -18.12 -5.03 -3.72
N PHE A 92 -16.90 -5.48 -3.40
CA PHE A 92 -16.46 -5.67 -2.02
C PHE A 92 -15.73 -4.45 -1.45
N ALA A 93 -15.63 -3.36 -2.22
CA ALA A 93 -15.05 -2.10 -1.75
C ALA A 93 -15.87 -1.51 -0.59
N ASN A 94 -15.21 -0.81 0.33
CA ASN A 94 -15.90 -0.10 1.40
C ASN A 94 -16.57 1.21 0.90
N ARG A 95 -17.68 1.06 0.19
CA ARG A 95 -18.49 2.17 -0.36
C ARG A 95 -19.06 3.09 0.71
N SER A 96 -19.15 2.63 1.95
CA SER A 96 -19.61 3.47 3.06
C SER A 96 -18.55 4.52 3.42
N ALA A 97 -17.29 4.10 3.53
CA ALA A 97 -16.18 5.00 3.81
C ALA A 97 -15.91 5.98 2.67
N GLU A 98 -16.01 5.52 1.41
CA GLU A 98 -15.90 6.40 0.23
C GLU A 98 -16.97 7.50 0.25
N ARG A 99 -18.24 7.14 0.47
CA ARG A 99 -19.34 8.11 0.54
C ARG A 99 -19.22 9.08 1.72
N ALA A 100 -18.59 8.65 2.80
CA ALA A 100 -18.30 9.50 3.95
C ALA A 100 -17.07 10.41 3.74
N GLY A 101 -16.37 10.31 2.60
CA GLY A 101 -15.17 11.10 2.31
C GLY A 101 -13.94 10.71 3.16
N ARG A 102 -14.00 9.58 3.88
CA ARG A 102 -12.90 9.08 4.72
C ARG A 102 -11.88 8.24 3.94
N PHE A 103 -12.22 7.84 2.72
CA PHE A 103 -11.45 6.89 1.93
C PHE A 103 -11.56 7.22 0.44
N GLU A 104 -10.44 7.24 -0.26
CA GLU A 104 -10.38 7.32 -1.71
C GLU A 104 -9.29 6.39 -2.27
N VAL A 105 -9.48 5.96 -3.52
CA VAL A 105 -8.54 5.11 -4.25
C VAL A 105 -8.28 5.75 -5.60
N HIS A 106 -7.01 5.79 -5.98
CA HIS A 106 -6.50 6.36 -7.21
C HIS A 106 -5.90 5.28 -8.12
N PRO A 107 -6.74 4.53 -8.86
CA PRO A 107 -6.29 3.44 -9.71
C PRO A 107 -5.84 3.92 -11.09
N TRP A 108 -4.91 3.19 -11.71
CA TRP A 108 -4.50 3.42 -13.09
C TRP A 108 -5.61 3.09 -14.07
N ALA A 109 -5.93 4.04 -14.95
CA ALA A 109 -6.97 3.89 -15.96
C ALA A 109 -6.45 3.96 -17.40
N ASP A 110 -5.13 4.04 -17.61
CA ASP A 110 -4.51 4.16 -18.94
C ASP A 110 -5.01 3.08 -19.91
N ASP A 111 -5.08 1.83 -19.46
CA ASP A 111 -5.52 0.69 -20.27
C ASP A 111 -7.02 0.38 -20.13
N ARG A 112 -7.79 1.30 -19.58
CA ARG A 112 -9.24 1.16 -19.39
C ARG A 112 -10.05 1.91 -20.46
N PRO A 113 -11.29 1.47 -20.75
CA PRO A 113 -12.21 2.21 -21.61
C PRO A 113 -12.41 3.66 -21.15
N VAL A 114 -12.73 4.58 -22.07
CA VAL A 114 -12.89 6.01 -21.79
C VAL A 114 -13.84 6.30 -20.61
N LYS A 115 -14.93 5.52 -20.48
CA LYS A 115 -15.87 5.64 -19.34
C LYS A 115 -15.21 5.46 -17.98
N ASP A 116 -14.22 4.56 -17.89
CA ASP A 116 -13.55 4.18 -16.65
C ASP A 116 -12.42 5.17 -16.33
N ARG A 117 -11.83 5.80 -17.36
CA ARG A 117 -10.90 6.93 -17.21
C ARG A 117 -11.52 8.17 -16.58
N GLN A 118 -12.85 8.30 -16.69
CA GLN A 118 -13.62 9.41 -16.10
C GLN A 118 -14.14 9.07 -14.70
N ARG A 119 -13.86 7.86 -14.18
CA ARG A 119 -14.23 7.50 -12.82
C ARG A 119 -13.54 8.46 -11.83
N PRO A 120 -14.26 9.00 -10.83
CA PRO A 120 -13.64 9.79 -9.78
C PRO A 120 -12.46 9.05 -9.11
N GLY A 121 -11.33 9.75 -8.96
CA GLY A 121 -10.08 9.21 -8.44
C GLY A 121 -9.23 8.46 -9.47
N ALA A 122 -9.75 8.07 -10.64
CA ALA A 122 -8.92 7.42 -11.64
C ALA A 122 -7.76 8.33 -12.09
N ILE A 123 -6.56 7.75 -12.16
CA ILE A 123 -5.34 8.44 -12.57
C ILE A 123 -4.81 7.85 -13.87
N LEU A 124 -4.10 8.69 -14.62
CA LEU A 124 -3.38 8.36 -15.85
C LEU A 124 -1.91 8.71 -15.66
N LEU A 125 -1.03 8.05 -16.41
CA LEU A 125 0.41 8.35 -16.39
C LEU A 125 0.71 9.84 -16.63
N GLU A 126 -0.11 10.51 -17.45
CA GLU A 126 0.07 11.92 -17.78
C GLU A 126 -0.40 12.91 -16.70
N ASN A 127 -1.29 12.51 -15.78
CA ASN A 127 -1.96 13.45 -14.87
C ASN A 127 -1.85 13.10 -13.38
N TRP A 128 -1.37 11.90 -13.03
CA TRP A 128 -1.37 11.44 -11.64
C TRP A 128 -0.56 12.37 -10.72
N ARG A 129 0.57 12.92 -11.19
CA ARG A 129 1.38 13.87 -10.40
C ARG A 129 0.60 15.13 -10.06
N ASN A 130 -0.18 15.67 -11.00
CA ASN A 130 -1.01 16.84 -10.73
C ASN A 130 -2.12 16.50 -9.72
N ALA A 131 -2.78 15.35 -9.87
CA ALA A 131 -3.77 14.88 -8.90
C ALA A 131 -3.14 14.70 -7.50
N PHE A 132 -1.93 14.14 -7.42
CA PHE A 132 -1.20 13.94 -6.18
C PHE A 132 -0.79 15.25 -5.51
N GLN A 133 -0.34 16.25 -6.28
CA GLN A 133 -0.06 17.59 -5.76
C GLN A 133 -1.30 18.26 -5.18
N GLN A 134 -2.45 18.16 -5.87
CA GLN A 134 -3.72 18.68 -5.35
C GLN A 134 -4.13 17.98 -4.05
N PHE A 135 -3.93 16.66 -3.98
CA PHE A 135 -4.15 15.89 -2.75
C PHE A 135 -3.23 16.34 -1.61
N ALA A 136 -1.92 16.46 -1.85
CA ALA A 136 -0.96 16.92 -0.86
C ALA A 136 -1.29 18.32 -0.34
N ALA A 137 -1.64 19.24 -1.25
CA ALA A 137 -2.06 20.60 -0.90
C ALA A 137 -3.37 20.63 -0.09
N LYS A 138 -4.32 19.75 -0.40
CA LYS A 138 -5.59 19.63 0.35
C LYS A 138 -5.37 19.24 1.81
N TYR A 139 -4.35 18.43 2.10
CA TYR A 139 -4.01 17.96 3.44
C TYR A 139 -2.76 18.64 4.01
N ALA A 140 -2.41 19.83 3.52
CA ALA A 140 -1.27 20.58 4.00
C ALA A 140 -1.37 20.86 5.52
N GLY A 141 -0.27 20.65 6.24
CA GLY A 141 -0.17 20.79 7.69
C GLY A 141 -0.71 19.59 8.49
N ALA A 142 -1.21 18.54 7.83
CA ALA A 142 -1.59 17.31 8.51
C ALA A 142 -0.36 16.47 8.89
N ASN A 143 -0.52 15.61 9.91
CA ASN A 143 0.38 14.47 10.08
C ASN A 143 0.07 13.43 9.01
N VAL A 144 1.10 12.83 8.42
CA VAL A 144 0.96 11.81 7.39
C VAL A 144 1.65 10.53 7.83
N TYR A 145 0.95 9.42 7.66
CA TYR A 145 1.55 8.09 7.65
C TYR A 145 1.66 7.61 6.21
N VAL A 146 2.82 7.13 5.80
CA VAL A 146 3.00 6.55 4.45
C VAL A 146 3.31 5.06 4.54
N THR A 147 2.55 4.23 3.84
CA THR A 147 2.92 2.82 3.59
C THR A 147 3.24 2.63 2.12
N ILE A 148 4.29 1.85 1.84
CA ILE A 148 4.72 1.48 0.50
C ILE A 148 4.76 -0.05 0.43
N ASP A 149 3.79 -0.66 -0.25
CA ASP A 149 3.96 -2.02 -0.76
C ASP A 149 4.77 -1.93 -2.05
N LEU A 150 5.93 -2.57 -2.09
CA LEU A 150 6.81 -2.55 -3.26
C LEU A 150 6.13 -3.13 -4.52
N ASP A 151 5.01 -3.84 -4.39
CA ASP A 151 4.25 -4.29 -5.55
C ASP A 151 3.66 -3.11 -6.36
N CYS A 152 3.59 -1.90 -5.81
CA CYS A 152 3.15 -0.72 -6.54
C CYS A 152 4.12 -0.32 -7.68
N LEU A 153 5.37 -0.78 -7.59
CA LEU A 153 6.45 -0.51 -8.52
C LEU A 153 6.42 -1.45 -9.73
N ARG A 154 7.04 -1.03 -10.82
CA ARG A 154 7.24 -1.86 -12.03
C ARG A 154 8.10 -3.09 -11.73
N ASP A 155 7.91 -4.13 -12.54
CA ASP A 155 8.55 -5.44 -12.44
C ASP A 155 10.09 -5.43 -12.53
N ASN A 156 10.67 -4.40 -13.15
CA ASN A 156 12.11 -4.21 -13.24
C ASN A 156 12.71 -3.45 -12.04
N GLU A 157 11.89 -2.87 -11.17
CA GLU A 157 12.32 -2.10 -10.00
C GLU A 157 11.93 -2.77 -8.67
N ALA A 158 10.97 -3.68 -8.66
CA ALA A 158 10.72 -4.53 -7.50
C ALA A 158 10.34 -5.95 -7.93
N VAL A 159 10.97 -6.94 -7.30
CA VAL A 159 10.52 -8.34 -7.36
C VAL A 159 9.71 -8.60 -6.10
N THR A 160 8.45 -8.99 -6.26
CA THR A 160 7.51 -9.19 -5.14
C THR A 160 6.85 -10.58 -5.22
N ASN A 161 6.05 -10.91 -4.21
CA ASN A 161 5.22 -12.11 -4.23
C ASN A 161 3.93 -11.92 -5.07
N TRP A 162 3.59 -10.68 -5.40
CA TRP A 162 2.34 -10.26 -6.04
C TRP A 162 2.60 -9.61 -7.40
N GLU A 163 1.57 -9.31 -8.19
CA GLU A 163 1.75 -8.61 -9.45
C GLU A 163 2.23 -7.17 -9.24
N ASN A 164 3.18 -6.76 -10.08
CA ASN A 164 3.72 -5.41 -10.07
C ASN A 164 2.75 -4.36 -10.63
N GLY A 165 2.91 -3.13 -10.15
CA GLY A 165 2.21 -1.93 -10.54
C GLY A 165 2.97 -1.13 -11.60
N ARG A 166 2.82 0.19 -11.56
CA ARG A 166 3.30 1.08 -12.62
C ARG A 166 4.19 2.22 -12.16
N PHE A 167 4.29 2.45 -10.86
CA PHE A 167 5.18 3.49 -10.36
C PHE A 167 6.63 3.12 -10.63
N THR A 168 7.45 4.14 -10.85
CA THR A 168 8.89 3.98 -10.68
C THR A 168 9.32 4.40 -9.28
N VAL A 169 10.54 4.05 -8.89
CA VAL A 169 11.17 4.55 -7.66
C VAL A 169 11.25 6.08 -7.68
N ASP A 170 11.55 6.68 -8.85
CA ASP A 170 11.57 8.14 -9.03
C ASP A 170 10.19 8.77 -8.79
N ASP A 171 9.12 8.09 -9.18
CA ASP A 171 7.75 8.55 -8.92
C ASP A 171 7.45 8.60 -7.41
N LEU A 172 7.85 7.56 -6.67
CA LEU A 172 7.65 7.51 -5.22
C LEU A 172 8.54 8.51 -4.48
N GLU A 173 9.81 8.65 -4.86
CA GLU A 173 10.70 9.69 -4.28
C GLU A 173 10.11 11.09 -4.48
N TRP A 174 9.61 11.38 -5.69
CA TRP A 174 8.95 12.65 -6.00
C TRP A 174 7.67 12.84 -5.16
N ALA A 175 6.86 11.79 -4.99
CA ALA A 175 5.64 11.85 -4.21
C ALA A 175 5.91 12.06 -2.71
N LEU A 176 6.91 11.37 -2.15
CA LEU A 176 7.37 11.56 -0.78
C LEU A 176 7.91 12.98 -0.55
N GLY A 177 8.70 13.51 -1.48
CA GLY A 177 9.15 14.90 -1.46
C GLY A 177 7.97 15.88 -1.47
N THR A 178 7.01 15.66 -2.36
CA THR A 178 5.77 16.47 -2.44
C THR A 178 4.99 16.43 -1.12
N LEU A 179 4.84 15.26 -0.49
CA LEU A 179 4.17 15.18 0.82
C LEU A 179 4.92 15.99 1.89
N ARG A 180 6.25 15.92 1.92
CA ARG A 180 7.08 16.66 2.89
C ARG A 180 7.06 18.17 2.71
N GLU A 181 6.84 18.65 1.48
CA GLU A 181 6.65 20.08 1.20
C GLU A 181 5.36 20.63 1.83
N HIS A 182 4.34 19.78 2.00
CA HIS A 182 3.02 20.18 2.48
C HIS A 182 2.73 19.76 3.92
N SER A 183 3.33 18.68 4.41
CA SER A 183 2.91 17.96 5.62
C SER A 183 4.08 17.27 6.33
N GLU A 184 3.88 16.91 7.60
CA GLU A 184 4.86 16.15 8.37
C GLU A 184 4.61 14.64 8.19
N ILE A 185 5.58 13.91 7.64
CA ILE A 185 5.54 12.44 7.63
C ILE A 185 6.03 11.96 9.01
N VAL A 186 5.09 11.55 9.87
CA VAL A 186 5.36 11.24 11.29
C VAL A 186 5.78 9.78 11.51
N ALA A 187 5.40 8.90 10.59
CA ALA A 187 5.67 7.48 10.64
C ALA A 187 5.40 6.86 9.26
N GLY A 188 5.88 5.64 9.04
CA GLY A 188 5.61 4.95 7.79
C GLY A 188 6.20 3.57 7.72
N ASP A 189 5.88 2.83 6.67
CA ASP A 189 6.47 1.54 6.43
C ASP A 189 6.69 1.19 4.96
N VAL A 190 7.65 0.28 4.74
CA VAL A 190 7.92 -0.34 3.45
C VAL A 190 7.84 -1.85 3.62
N CYS A 191 7.03 -2.51 2.80
CA CYS A 191 6.92 -3.96 2.72
C CYS A 191 6.82 -4.41 1.25
N GLY A 192 6.52 -5.67 0.96
CA GLY A 192 6.29 -6.10 -0.43
C GLY A 192 7.48 -6.77 -1.12
N ALA A 193 8.70 -6.64 -0.59
CA ALA A 193 9.87 -7.28 -1.17
C ALA A 193 9.70 -8.81 -1.20
N TYR A 194 10.06 -9.45 -2.33
CA TYR A 194 9.92 -10.90 -2.47
C TYR A 194 10.58 -11.65 -1.31
N SER A 195 9.80 -12.51 -0.69
CA SER A 195 10.30 -13.48 0.29
C SER A 195 9.93 -14.89 -0.16
N ALA A 196 10.86 -15.83 -0.02
CA ALA A 196 10.58 -17.23 -0.30
C ALA A 196 9.59 -17.76 0.75
N PRO A 197 8.42 -18.27 0.34
CA PRO A 197 7.41 -18.65 1.30
C PRO A 197 7.76 -19.96 2.01
N GLU A 198 7.66 -19.96 3.34
CA GLU A 198 7.81 -21.14 4.19
C GLU A 198 6.50 -21.43 4.92
N TYR A 199 5.97 -22.65 4.77
CA TYR A 199 4.70 -23.04 5.38
C TYR A 199 4.88 -24.22 6.33
N ALA A 200 4.42 -24.06 7.56
CA ALA A 200 4.41 -25.13 8.55
C ALA A 200 3.40 -26.25 8.21
N ARG A 201 2.32 -25.93 7.50
CA ARG A 201 1.23 -26.88 7.18
C ARG A 201 0.92 -26.92 5.69
N TRP A 202 0.64 -28.11 5.17
CA TRP A 202 0.28 -28.31 3.76
C TRP A 202 -0.97 -27.52 3.34
N LYS A 203 -1.95 -27.34 4.24
CA LYS A 203 -3.16 -26.54 3.95
C LYS A 203 -2.84 -25.06 3.73
N GLN A 204 -1.86 -24.52 4.44
CA GLN A 204 -1.38 -23.14 4.24
C GLN A 204 -0.70 -23.02 2.88
N LYS A 205 0.18 -23.98 2.55
CA LYS A 205 0.82 -24.05 1.23
C LYS A 205 -0.21 -24.13 0.10
N PHE A 206 -1.24 -24.96 0.26
CA PHE A 206 -2.32 -25.08 -0.73
C PHE A 206 -3.09 -23.77 -0.91
N ALA A 207 -3.56 -23.17 0.19
CA ALA A 207 -4.30 -21.91 0.15
C ALA A 207 -3.45 -20.80 -0.47
N SER A 208 -2.20 -20.65 -0.04
CA SER A 208 -1.31 -19.62 -0.54
C SER A 208 -0.94 -19.83 -2.01
N ASN A 209 -0.78 -21.07 -2.47
CA ASN A 209 -0.59 -21.38 -3.89
C ASN A 209 -1.80 -21.04 -4.77
N TRP A 210 -3.00 -21.02 -4.20
CA TRP A 210 -4.22 -20.63 -4.92
C TRP A 210 -4.36 -19.11 -4.99
N ASP A 211 -3.96 -18.43 -3.92
CA ASP A 211 -4.06 -16.99 -3.75
C ASP A 211 -3.03 -16.23 -4.60
N HIS A 212 -1.80 -16.73 -4.63
CA HIS A 212 -0.70 -16.04 -5.32
C HIS A 212 -0.73 -16.20 -6.83
N PRO A 213 -0.35 -15.14 -7.57
CA PRO A 213 -0.09 -15.23 -8.99
C PRO A 213 1.03 -16.22 -9.33
N LYS A 214 1.05 -16.64 -10.60
CA LYS A 214 2.14 -17.46 -11.16
C LYS A 214 3.11 -16.53 -11.87
N LEU A 215 4.15 -16.13 -11.15
CA LEU A 215 5.17 -15.20 -11.63
C LEU A 215 6.41 -15.95 -12.11
N ASP A 216 7.07 -15.42 -13.14
CA ASP A 216 8.39 -15.85 -13.55
C ASP A 216 9.43 -15.04 -12.77
N LEU A 217 10.07 -15.70 -11.79
CA LEU A 217 10.95 -15.03 -10.84
C LEU A 217 12.41 -15.07 -11.34
N PRO A 218 13.15 -13.95 -11.22
CA PRO A 218 14.59 -13.96 -11.40
C PRO A 218 15.32 -14.90 -10.44
N THR A 219 16.64 -15.07 -10.65
CA THR A 219 17.49 -15.76 -9.67
C THR A 219 17.45 -15.04 -8.32
N ALA A 220 17.63 -15.78 -7.23
CA ALA A 220 17.63 -15.21 -5.88
C ALA A 220 18.63 -14.05 -5.70
N GLU A 221 19.79 -14.12 -6.35
CA GLU A 221 20.79 -13.05 -6.36
C GLU A 221 20.27 -11.79 -7.06
N LYS A 222 19.68 -11.93 -8.25
CA LYS A 222 19.11 -10.80 -8.99
C LYS A 222 17.91 -10.19 -8.28
N THR A 223 17.04 -11.01 -7.69
CA THR A 223 15.93 -10.57 -6.83
C THR A 223 16.43 -9.74 -5.66
N ARG A 224 17.45 -10.23 -4.94
CA ARG A 224 18.06 -9.48 -3.83
C ARG A 224 18.65 -8.16 -4.31
N GLN A 225 19.35 -8.15 -5.45
CA GLN A 225 19.97 -6.94 -6.01
C GLN A 225 18.92 -5.88 -6.38
N ILE A 226 17.87 -6.26 -7.11
CA ILE A 226 16.80 -5.34 -7.52
C ILE A 226 16.15 -4.71 -6.28
N ASN A 227 15.68 -5.55 -5.34
CA ASN A 227 14.98 -5.04 -4.15
C ASN A 227 15.89 -4.22 -3.24
N PHE A 228 17.18 -4.57 -3.13
CA PHE A 228 18.12 -3.81 -2.31
C PHE A 228 18.34 -2.39 -2.86
N VAL A 229 18.52 -2.24 -4.18
CA VAL A 229 18.66 -0.93 -4.82
C VAL A 229 17.42 -0.07 -4.59
N THR A 230 16.24 -0.66 -4.72
CA THR A 230 14.97 0.04 -4.51
C THR A 230 14.78 0.49 -3.06
N VAL A 231 15.05 -0.39 -2.10
CA VAL A 231 14.97 -0.04 -0.67
C VAL A 231 16.02 1.01 -0.29
N GLU A 232 17.25 0.92 -0.81
CA GLU A 232 18.31 1.89 -0.56
C GLU A 232 17.93 3.31 -1.00
N ARG A 233 17.11 3.42 -2.05
CA ARG A 233 16.57 4.69 -2.53
C ARG A 233 15.35 5.18 -1.76
N LEU A 234 14.36 4.30 -1.57
CA LEU A 234 13.08 4.68 -0.95
C LEU A 234 13.19 4.90 0.56
N TRP A 235 14.05 4.14 1.25
CA TRP A 235 14.16 4.21 2.70
C TRP A 235 14.58 5.59 3.20
N PRO A 236 15.64 6.24 2.67
CA PRO A 236 15.98 7.61 3.05
C PRO A 236 14.91 8.63 2.65
N ALA A 237 14.17 8.42 1.54
CA ALA A 237 13.10 9.33 1.13
C ALA A 237 11.91 9.28 2.12
N LEU A 238 11.61 8.09 2.65
CA LEU A 238 10.52 7.87 3.59
C LEU A 238 10.88 8.24 5.03
N ALA A 239 12.02 7.77 5.55
CA ALA A 239 12.39 7.81 6.97
C ALA A 239 13.29 9.01 7.35
N GLN A 240 13.24 10.07 6.55
CA GLN A 240 13.97 11.34 6.74
C GLN A 240 13.46 12.14 7.94
#